data_AF-A0A2Z7CEB1-F1
#
_entry.id   AF-A0A2Z7CEB1-F1
#
_cell.length_a   1.000
_cell.length_b   1.000
_cell.length_c   1.000
_cell.angle_alpha   90.00
_cell.angle_beta   90.00
_cell.angle_gamma   90.00
#
_symmetry.space_group_name_H-M   'P 1'
#
loop_
_entity.id
_entity.type
_entity.pdbx_description
1 polymer ?
#
loop_
_entity_poly.entity_id
_entity_poly.type
_entity_poly.pdbx_seq_one_letter_code
_entity_poly.pdbx_strand_id
1 'polypeptide(L)'
;MRGVGGPLLCISDLLNDVGEDNSGAPVPPTDAADVHHPASDLPELFTEKFEQLNMALKGADHSWTTLTLKLCSALETANKLVDSTNSGVTLFTEKVAALEQTVKRRDSAIADAQAIQGSLRF
;
A
#
# COMPACT_ATOMS: atom_id res chain seq x y z
N MET A 1 10.34 -58.87 -6.14
CA MET A 1 10.25 -57.85 -7.21
C MET A 1 8.87 -57.22 -7.18
N ARG A 2 8.80 -55.93 -7.51
CA ARG A 2 7.62 -55.06 -7.68
C ARG A 2 6.97 -54.55 -6.39
N GLY A 3 7.63 -53.56 -5.78
CA GLY A 3 6.87 -52.46 -5.16
C GLY A 3 6.26 -51.65 -6.31
N VAL A 4 4.94 -51.72 -6.45
CA VAL A 4 4.20 -50.98 -7.49
C VAL A 4 4.16 -49.53 -7.05
N GLY A 5 5.02 -48.70 -7.63
CA GLY A 5 4.91 -47.26 -7.53
C GLY A 5 3.59 -46.85 -8.18
N GLY A 6 2.70 -46.25 -7.39
CA GLY A 6 1.47 -45.64 -7.90
C GLY A 6 1.79 -44.55 -8.94
N PRO A 7 0.80 -44.14 -9.75
CA PRO A 7 0.99 -43.08 -10.73
C PRO A 7 1.48 -41.82 -10.02
N LEU A 8 2.54 -41.21 -10.56
CA LEU A 8 3.04 -39.92 -10.10
C LEU A 8 1.91 -38.91 -10.27
N LEU A 9 1.47 -38.31 -9.16
CA LEU A 9 0.47 -37.24 -9.17
C LEU A 9 0.97 -36.15 -10.13
N CYS A 10 0.11 -35.75 -11.06
CA CYS A 10 0.47 -34.68 -11.99
C CYS A 10 0.51 -33.36 -11.21
N ILE A 11 1.30 -32.40 -11.68
CA ILE A 11 1.28 -31.03 -11.12
C ILE A 11 -0.16 -30.47 -11.10
N SER A 12 -1.00 -30.88 -12.04
CA SER A 12 -2.43 -30.59 -12.08
C SER A 12 -3.22 -31.11 -10.87
N ASP A 13 -2.89 -32.30 -10.33
CA ASP A 13 -3.58 -32.86 -9.16
C ASP A 13 -3.20 -32.10 -7.88
N LEU A 14 -1.94 -31.66 -7.79
CA LEU A 14 -1.42 -30.87 -6.67
C LEU A 14 -2.01 -29.44 -6.63
N LEU A 15 -2.23 -28.84 -7.80
CA LEU A 15 -2.80 -27.49 -7.90
C LEU A 15 -4.33 -27.46 -7.70
N ASN A 16 -5.01 -28.60 -7.79
CA ASN A 16 -6.44 -28.70 -7.56
C ASN A 16 -6.81 -28.44 -6.08
N ASP A 17 -5.94 -28.85 -5.14
CA ASP A 17 -6.15 -28.71 -3.69
C ASP A 17 -5.93 -27.28 -3.17
N VAL A 18 -5.21 -26.44 -3.94
CA VAL A 18 -4.93 -25.03 -3.60
C VAL A 18 -6.11 -24.10 -3.91
N GLY A 19 -7.08 -24.58 -4.69
CA GLY A 19 -8.27 -23.82 -5.08
C GLY A 19 -9.55 -24.18 -4.31
N GLU A 20 -9.52 -25.18 -3.43
CA GLU A 20 -10.69 -25.58 -2.63
C GLU A 20 -10.61 -24.98 -1.23
N ASP A 21 -11.47 -23.98 -1.00
CA ASP A 21 -11.49 -23.17 0.20
C ASP A 21 -11.66 -24.00 1.48
N ASN A 22 -10.68 -23.87 2.37
CA ASN A 22 -10.65 -24.36 3.75
C ASN A 22 -11.85 -23.85 4.56
N SER A 23 -12.99 -24.52 4.47
CA SER A 23 -14.08 -24.42 5.45
C SER A 23 -13.84 -25.38 6.62
N GLY A 24 -12.95 -24.98 7.52
CA GLY A 24 -12.99 -25.44 8.91
C GLY A 24 -11.77 -26.19 9.44
N ALA A 25 -10.70 -25.48 9.77
CA ALA A 25 -9.83 -25.75 10.93
C ALA A 25 -8.91 -24.54 11.21
N PRO A 26 -8.56 -24.29 12.49
CA PRO A 26 -7.92 -23.04 12.91
C PRO A 26 -6.47 -22.97 12.42
N VAL A 27 -6.19 -21.91 11.68
CA VAL A 27 -4.86 -21.49 11.25
C VAL A 27 -3.98 -21.30 12.50
N PRO A 28 -2.76 -21.87 12.58
CA PRO A 28 -1.82 -21.47 13.61
C PRO A 28 -1.54 -19.96 13.44
N PRO A 29 -1.25 -19.21 14.52
CA PRO A 29 -0.84 -17.82 14.38
C PRO A 29 0.52 -17.84 13.69
N THR A 30 0.52 -17.74 12.36
CA THR A 30 1.65 -17.10 11.70
C THR A 30 1.64 -15.71 12.28
N ASP A 31 2.55 -15.47 13.22
CA ASP A 31 3.05 -14.14 13.50
C ASP A 31 3.37 -13.53 12.13
N ALA A 32 2.39 -12.82 11.59
CA ALA A 32 2.64 -11.72 10.71
C ALA A 32 3.44 -10.79 11.61
N ALA A 33 4.76 -11.00 11.61
CA ALA A 33 5.68 -9.96 11.95
C ALA A 33 5.19 -8.80 11.09
N ASP A 34 4.48 -7.89 11.75
CA ASP A 34 4.19 -6.57 11.27
C ASP A 34 5.57 -5.95 11.08
N VAL A 35 6.18 -6.26 9.93
CA VAL A 35 7.44 -5.67 9.57
C VAL A 35 7.05 -4.30 9.09
N HIS A 36 6.85 -3.43 10.08
CA HIS A 36 6.65 -2.01 9.98
C HIS A 36 7.95 -1.43 9.41
N HIS A 37 8.23 -1.73 8.15
CA HIS A 37 9.26 -1.06 7.40
C HIS A 37 8.76 0.35 7.16
N PRO A 38 9.55 1.38 7.50
CA PRO A 38 9.17 2.74 7.18
C PRO A 38 8.95 2.83 5.66
N ALA A 39 7.87 3.51 5.25
CA ALA A 39 7.50 3.69 3.86
C ALA A 39 8.66 4.23 2.97
N SER A 40 9.63 4.89 3.59
CA SER A 40 10.88 5.38 3.01
C SER A 40 11.74 4.28 2.36
N ASP A 41 11.71 3.06 2.89
CA ASP A 41 12.58 1.97 2.46
C ASP A 41 11.93 1.12 1.35
N LEU A 42 10.66 1.39 1.03
CA LEU A 42 9.87 0.62 0.07
C LEU A 42 10.49 0.57 -1.35
N PRO A 43 11.04 1.67 -1.91
CA PRO A 43 11.68 1.64 -3.23
C PRO A 43 12.93 0.75 -3.24
N GLU A 44 13.73 0.81 -2.18
CA GLU A 44 14.95 0.01 -2.03
C GLU A 44 14.61 -1.47 -1.85
N LEU A 45 13.62 -1.77 -0.99
CA LEU A 45 13.11 -3.12 -0.77
C LEU A 45 12.51 -3.72 -2.05
N PHE A 46 11.71 -2.96 -2.80
CA PHE A 46 11.17 -3.41 -4.09
C PHE A 46 12.30 -3.79 -5.06
N THR A 47 13.30 -2.92 -5.18
CA THR A 47 14.44 -3.12 -6.08
C THR A 47 15.24 -4.36 -5.68
N GLU A 48 15.59 -4.49 -4.40
CA GLU A 48 16.32 -5.63 -3.86
C GLU A 48 15.58 -6.96 -4.08
N LYS A 49 14.27 -7.01 -3.79
CA LYS A 49 13.48 -8.23 -3.98
C LYS A 49 13.25 -8.57 -5.45
N PHE A 50 13.11 -7.57 -6.31
CA PHE A 50 12.99 -7.79 -7.75
C PHE A 50 14.29 -8.35 -8.35
N GLU A 51 15.45 -7.87 -7.92
CA GLU A 51 16.74 -8.41 -8.35
C GLU A 51 16.94 -9.86 -7.86
N GLN A 52 16.64 -10.13 -6.59
CA GLN A 52 16.65 -11.49 -6.04
C GLN A 52 15.71 -12.43 -6.81
N LEU A 53 14.52 -11.96 -7.16
CA LEU A 53 13.56 -12.74 -7.95
C LEU A 53 14.11 -13.08 -9.34
N ASN A 54 14.71 -12.11 -10.04
CA ASN A 54 15.33 -12.35 -11.34
C ASN A 54 16.46 -13.37 -11.28
N MET A 55 17.21 -13.40 -10.18
CA MET A 55 18.25 -14.41 -9.97
C MET A 55 17.67 -15.80 -9.70
N ALA A 56 16.65 -15.90 -8.84
CA ALA A 56 15.95 -17.15 -8.55
C ALA A 56 15.27 -17.76 -9.80
N LEU A 57 14.68 -16.92 -10.65
CA LEU A 57 14.06 -17.36 -11.91
C LEU A 57 15.05 -17.92 -12.93
N LYS A 58 16.33 -17.50 -12.87
CA LYS A 58 17.42 -18.06 -13.67
C LYS A 58 18.03 -19.31 -13.03
N GLY A 59 17.82 -19.49 -11.73
CA GLY A 59 18.26 -20.63 -10.95
C GLY A 59 17.34 -21.84 -11.10
N ALA A 60 17.64 -22.89 -10.35
CA ALA A 60 16.81 -24.08 -10.23
C ALA A 60 16.02 -24.12 -8.91
N ASP A 61 16.13 -23.07 -8.09
CA ASP A 61 15.53 -23.00 -6.76
C ASP A 61 14.10 -22.46 -6.79
N HIS A 62 13.25 -22.99 -5.91
CA HIS A 62 11.84 -22.61 -5.83
C HIS A 62 11.60 -21.32 -5.01
N SER A 63 12.67 -20.60 -4.64
CA SER A 63 12.60 -19.36 -3.86
C SER A 63 11.84 -18.25 -4.60
N TRP A 64 11.71 -18.34 -5.93
CA TRP A 64 10.98 -17.39 -6.77
C TRP A 64 9.52 -17.22 -6.31
N THR A 65 8.87 -18.26 -5.79
CA THR A 65 7.49 -18.17 -5.27
C THR A 65 7.41 -17.24 -4.06
N THR A 66 8.31 -17.42 -3.10
CA THR A 66 8.41 -16.59 -1.89
C THR A 66 8.80 -15.14 -2.23
N LEU A 67 9.74 -14.97 -3.16
CA LEU A 67 10.17 -13.65 -3.61
C LEU A 67 9.05 -12.90 -4.35
N THR A 68 8.26 -13.60 -5.15
CA THR A 68 7.07 -13.04 -5.82
C THR A 68 6.05 -12.56 -4.80
N LEU A 69 5.74 -13.37 -3.77
CA LEU A 69 4.82 -12.97 -2.70
C LEU A 69 5.32 -11.73 -1.93
N LYS A 70 6.62 -11.67 -1.62
CA LYS A 70 7.24 -10.50 -0.98
C LYS A 70 7.10 -9.24 -1.85
N LEU A 71 7.29 -9.38 -3.16
CA LEU A 71 7.13 -8.26 -4.10
C LEU A 71 5.66 -7.78 -4.15
N CYS A 72 4.70 -8.70 -4.23
CA CYS A 72 3.28 -8.37 -4.20
C CYS A 72 2.89 -7.64 -2.90
N SER A 73 3.40 -8.09 -1.74
CA SER A 73 3.15 -7.44 -0.45
C SER A 73 3.76 -6.04 -0.38
N ALA A 74 4.97 -5.85 -0.91
CA ALA A 74 5.58 -4.52 -1.02
C ALA A 74 4.77 -3.59 -1.92
N LEU A 75 4.26 -4.10 -3.06
CA LEU A 75 3.39 -3.33 -3.96
C LEU A 75 2.05 -2.97 -3.32
N GLU A 76 1.43 -3.88 -2.57
CA GLU A 76 0.20 -3.58 -1.84
C GLU A 76 0.41 -2.49 -0.79
N THR A 77 1.55 -2.53 -0.10
CA THR A 77 1.96 -1.49 0.85
C THR A 77 2.15 -0.15 0.14
N ALA A 78 2.76 -0.14 -1.05
CA ALA A 78 2.90 1.06 -1.88
C ALA A 78 1.53 1.65 -2.23
N ASN A 79 0.59 0.80 -2.65
CA ASN A 79 -0.75 1.23 -3.04
C ASN A 79 -1.48 1.88 -1.86
N LYS A 80 -1.44 1.25 -0.67
CA LYS A 80 -2.03 1.81 0.56
C LYS A 80 -1.43 3.17 0.94
N LEU A 81 -0.11 3.32 0.75
CA LEU A 81 0.58 4.59 1.02
C LEU A 81 0.12 5.70 0.06
N VAL A 82 -0.01 5.39 -1.23
CA VAL A 82 -0.54 6.31 -2.24
C VAL A 82 -1.97 6.72 -1.90
N ASP A 83 -2.83 5.77 -1.57
CA ASP A 83 -4.23 6.02 -1.21
C ASP A 83 -4.34 6.93 0.02
N SER A 84 -3.56 6.63 1.07
CA SER A 84 -3.50 7.45 2.30
C SER A 84 -2.99 8.86 2.02
N THR A 85 -1.93 9.00 1.22
CA THR A 85 -1.37 10.30 0.83
C THR A 85 -2.38 11.11 0.03
N ASN A 86 -3.05 10.50 -0.95
CA ASN A 86 -4.04 11.17 -1.78
C ASN A 86 -5.25 11.66 -0.96
N SER A 87 -5.73 10.84 -0.02
CA SER A 87 -6.76 11.26 0.94
C SER A 87 -6.29 12.45 1.80
N GLY A 88 -5.04 12.41 2.30
CA GLY A 88 -4.44 13.49 3.07
C GLY A 88 -4.29 14.79 2.27
N VAL A 89 -3.86 14.71 1.01
CA VAL A 89 -3.75 15.85 0.09
C VAL A 89 -5.12 16.46 -0.21
N THR A 90 -6.14 15.64 -0.38
CA THR A 90 -7.53 16.10 -0.58
C THR A 90 -8.02 16.88 0.63
N LEU A 91 -7.88 16.32 1.84
CA LEU A 91 -8.26 16.99 3.09
C LEU A 91 -7.48 18.29 3.31
N PHE A 92 -6.19 18.29 2.99
CA PHE A 92 -5.35 19.49 3.08
C PHE A 92 -5.83 20.58 2.13
N THR A 93 -6.16 20.21 0.90
CA THR A 93 -6.70 21.13 -0.11
C THR A 93 -8.00 21.77 0.35
N GLU A 94 -8.91 21.00 0.93
CA GLU A 94 -10.16 21.51 1.51
C GLU A 94 -9.90 22.53 2.64
N LYS A 95 -8.95 22.24 3.53
CA LYS A 95 -8.55 23.16 4.61
C LYS A 95 -7.93 24.45 4.08
N VAL A 96 -7.09 24.38 3.05
CA VAL A 96 -6.51 25.57 2.41
C VAL A 96 -7.61 26.42 1.77
N ALA A 97 -8.59 25.82 1.10
CA ALA A 97 -9.71 26.55 0.51
C ALA A 97 -10.57 27.25 1.59
N ALA A 98 -10.85 26.58 2.71
CA ALA A 98 -11.57 27.18 3.84
C ALA A 98 -10.79 28.36 4.47
N LEU A 99 -9.47 28.23 4.58
CA LEU A 99 -8.59 29.30 5.06
C LEU A 99 -8.61 30.50 4.10
N GLU A 100 -8.55 30.27 2.79
CA GLU A 100 -8.62 31.32 1.78
C GLU A 100 -9.92 32.12 1.88
N GLN A 101 -11.07 31.46 2.05
CA GLN A 101 -12.35 32.13 2.27
C GLN A 101 -12.35 32.98 3.55
N THR A 102 -11.71 32.49 4.61
CA THR A 102 -11.59 33.22 5.88
C THR A 102 -10.75 34.49 5.72
N VAL A 103 -9.63 34.40 4.99
CA VAL A 103 -8.78 35.56 4.67
C VAL A 103 -9.56 36.59 3.83
N LYS A 104 -10.27 36.17 2.79
CA LYS A 104 -11.10 37.08 1.98
C LYS A 104 -12.14 37.82 2.82
N ARG A 105 -12.81 37.13 3.73
CA ARG A 105 -13.79 37.75 4.66
C ARG A 105 -13.10 38.77 5.58
N ARG A 106 -11.94 38.42 6.13
CA ARG A 106 -11.14 39.33 6.96
C ARG A 106 -10.78 40.59 6.19
N ASP A 107 -10.28 40.45 4.97
CA ASP A 107 -9.83 41.57 4.15
C ASP A 107 -10.99 42.50 3.77
N SER A 108 -12.17 41.93 3.47
CA SER A 108 -13.40 42.71 3.28
C SER A 108 -13.77 43.51 4.54
N ALA A 109 -13.76 42.88 5.71
CA ALA A 109 -14.09 43.55 6.97
C ALA A 109 -13.10 44.68 7.31
N ILE A 110 -11.81 44.50 6.98
CA ILE A 110 -10.79 45.55 7.13
C ILE A 110 -11.10 46.72 6.19
N ALA A 111 -11.42 46.45 4.92
CA ALA A 111 -11.78 47.49 3.95
C ALA A 111 -13.02 48.29 4.40
N ASP A 112 -14.05 47.60 4.89
CA ASP A 112 -15.27 48.23 5.42
C ASP A 112 -14.97 49.12 6.63
N ALA A 113 -14.15 48.64 7.57
CA ALA A 113 -13.73 49.41 8.75
C ALA A 113 -12.93 50.67 8.36
N GLN A 114 -12.03 50.56 7.37
CA GLN A 114 -11.27 51.69 6.84
C GLN A 114 -12.18 52.73 6.17
N ALA A 115 -13.21 52.31 5.44
CA ALA A 115 -14.18 53.20 4.81
C ALA A 115 -15.00 54.00 5.84
N ILE A 116 -15.43 53.34 6.93
CA ILE A 116 -16.12 53.99 8.05
C ILE A 116 -15.20 55.01 8.73
N GLN A 117 -13.95 54.62 9.01
CA GLN A 117 -12.96 55.52 9.63
C GLN A 117 -12.67 56.75 8.76
N GLY A 118 -12.59 56.58 7.44
CA GLY A 118 -12.42 57.68 6.49
C GLY A 118 -13.61 58.65 6.51
N SER A 119 -14.83 58.12 6.56
CA SER A 119 -16.07 58.93 6.58
C SER A 119 -16.25 59.75 7.86
N LEU A 120 -15.69 59.30 8.98
CA LEU A 120 -15.72 59.99 10.28
C LEU A 120 -14.67 61.12 10.42
N ARG A 121 -13.70 61.21 9.49
CA ARG A 121 -12.61 62.19 9.52
C ARG A 121 -12.85 63.41 8.61
N PHE A 122 -13.99 63.48 7.94
CA PHE A 122 -14.50 64.64 7.20
C PHE A 122 -15.71 65.23 7.93
#